data_AF-A0A2V4LQR8-F1
#
_entry.id   AF-A0A2V4LQR8-F1
#
_cell.length_a   1.000
_cell.length_b   1.000
_cell.length_c   1.000
_cell.angle_alpha   90.00
_cell.angle_beta   90.00
_cell.angle_gamma   90.00
#
_symmetry.space_group_name_H-M   'P 1'
#
loop_
_entity.id
_entity.type
_entity.pdbx_description
1 polymer ?
#
loop_
_entity_poly.entity_id
_entity_poly.type
_entity_poly.pdbx_seq_one_letter_code
_entity_poly.pdbx_strand_id
1 'polypeptide(L)' 'MQLSAPRALLLSLLLALLNGPALLGQGQVSGGGIARTIECNQNMARSLELYEMRRYSDAPPCRKRAPLPGRFRLA' A
#
# COMPACT_ATOMS: atom_id res chain seq x y z
N MET A 1 7.57 -12.55 -3.30
CA MET A 1 6.31 -12.82 -4.03
C MET A 1 6.67 -13.19 -5.45
N GLN A 2 6.47 -14.44 -5.88
CA GLN A 2 6.62 -14.81 -7.29
C GLN A 2 5.28 -14.55 -7.99
N LEU A 3 5.26 -13.62 -8.93
CA LEU A 3 4.08 -13.38 -9.76
C LEU A 3 4.06 -14.33 -10.94
N SER A 4 2.89 -14.91 -11.22
CA SER A 4 2.69 -15.69 -12.44
C SER A 4 2.78 -14.78 -13.67
N ALA A 5 3.29 -15.32 -14.78
CA ALA A 5 3.43 -14.60 -16.06
C ALA A 5 2.21 -13.75 -16.46
N PRO A 6 0.95 -14.24 -16.39
CA PRO A 6 -0.22 -13.40 -16.74
C PRO A 6 -0.43 -12.22 -15.79
N ARG A 7 -0.13 -12.39 -14.50
CA ARG A 7 -0.25 -11.30 -13.51
C ARG A 7 0.86 -10.26 -13.70
N ALA A 8 2.06 -10.71 -14.07
CA ALA A 8 3.17 -9.82 -14.41
C ALA A 8 2.84 -8.98 -15.65
N LEU A 9 2.27 -9.59 -16.70
CA LEU A 9 1.80 -8.89 -17.90
C LEU A 9 0.67 -7.91 -17.63
N LEU A 10 -0.29 -8.29 -16.79
CA LEU A 10 -1.38 -7.39 -16.39
C LEU A 10 -0.84 -6.15 -15.66
N LEU A 11 0.10 -6.35 -14.75
CA LEU A 11 0.71 -5.25 -13.99
C LEU A 11 1.58 -4.36 -14.87
N SER A 12 2.35 -4.92 -15.80
CA SER A 12 3.15 -4.11 -16.72
C SER A 12 2.26 -3.28 -17.64
N LEU A 13 1.15 -3.85 -18.13
CA LEU A 13 0.15 -3.12 -18.93
C LEU A 13 -0.50 -1.99 -18.12
N LEU A 14 -0.93 -2.25 -16.88
CA LEU A 14 -1.50 -1.24 -16.00
C LEU A 14 -0.49 -0.12 -15.72
N LEU A 15 0.77 -0.47 -15.46
CA LEU A 15 1.83 0.50 -15.24
C LEU A 15 2.07 1.38 -16.47
N ALA A 16 2.05 0.77 -17.67
CA ALA A 16 2.16 1.49 -18.94
C ALA A 16 0.94 2.37 -19.24
N LEU A 17 -0.28 1.99 -18.85
CA LEU A 17 -1.46 2.82 -19.04
C LEU A 17 -1.49 4.01 -18.07
N LEU A 18 -1.10 3.80 -16.81
CA LEU A 18 -1.04 4.86 -15.80
C LEU A 18 0.08 5.87 -16.10
N ASN A 19 1.22 5.41 -16.60
CA ASN A 19 2.39 6.26 -16.84
C ASN A 19 2.62 6.59 -18.32
N GLY A 20 1.85 5.98 -19.24
CA GLY A 20 1.99 6.12 -20.69
C GLY A 20 1.96 7.55 -21.18
N PRO A 21 1.04 8.41 -20.70
CA PRO A 21 1.05 9.83 -21.04
C PRO A 21 2.35 10.55 -20.63
N ALA A 22 2.92 10.19 -19.46
CA ALA A 22 4.20 10.72 -19.00
C ALA A 22 5.38 10.21 -19.86
N LEU A 23 5.35 8.93 -20.27
CA LEU A 23 6.35 8.31 -21.15
C LEU A 23 6.34 8.87 -22.58
N LEU A 24 5.17 9.26 -23.09
CA LEU A 24 5.00 9.83 -24.44
C LEU A 24 5.36 11.32 -24.51
N GLY A 25 5.75 11.95 -23.40
CA GLY A 25 5.94 13.40 -23.31
C GLY A 25 4.66 14.21 -23.62
N GLN A 26 3.53 13.51 -23.72
CA GLN A 26 2.20 14.02 -24.06
C GLN A 26 1.39 14.06 -22.79
N GLY A 27 1.70 15.05 -21.95
CA GLY A 27 0.92 15.31 -20.76
C GLY A 27 1.10 16.75 -20.38
N GLN A 28 0.03 17.54 -20.45
CA GLN A 28 -0.09 18.62 -19.48
C GLN A 28 -0.05 17.96 -18.11
N VAL A 29 1.13 17.97 -17.50
CA VAL A 29 1.29 17.49 -16.14
C VAL A 29 0.60 18.53 -15.27
N SER A 30 -0.70 18.34 -15.05
CA SER A 30 -1.42 19.11 -14.04
C SER A 30 -0.61 19.01 -12.75
N GLY A 31 -0.34 20.14 -12.10
CA GLY A 31 0.37 20.14 -10.81
C GLY A 31 -0.26 19.19 -9.78
N GLY A 32 -1.57 18.94 -9.90
CA GLY A 32 -2.29 17.96 -9.08
C GLY A 32 -1.89 16.49 -9.36
N GLY A 33 -1.48 16.16 -10.58
CA GLY A 33 -0.94 14.84 -10.94
C GLY A 33 0.43 14.58 -10.29
N ILE A 34 1.34 15.56 -10.32
CA ILE A 34 2.63 15.48 -9.61
C ILE A 34 2.39 15.40 -8.10
N ALA A 35 1.52 16.26 -7.56
CA ALA A 35 1.21 16.27 -6.13
C ALA A 35 0.67 14.91 -5.65
N ARG A 36 -0.26 14.30 -6.38
CA ARG A 36 -0.76 12.95 -6.08
C ARG A 36 0.32 11.88 -6.17
N THR A 37 1.23 11.95 -7.15
CA THR A 37 2.34 11.01 -7.27
C THR A 37 3.31 11.15 -6.09
N ILE A 38 3.62 12.38 -5.67
CA ILE A 38 4.48 12.63 -4.50
C ILE A 38 3.80 12.10 -3.23
N GLU A 39 2.52 12.41 -3.01
CA GLU A 39 1.76 11.95 -1.85
C GLU A 39 1.68 10.42 -1.79
N CYS A 40 1.38 9.78 -2.92
CA CYS A 40 1.32 8.33 -3.04
C CYS A 40 2.68 7.70 -2.71
N ASN A 41 3.78 8.22 -3.28
CA ASN A 41 5.12 7.72 -3.05
C ASN A 41 5.54 7.85 -1.58
N GLN A 42 5.24 8.99 -0.94
CA GLN A 42 5.53 9.19 0.48
C GLN A 42 4.71 8.25 1.38
N ASN A 43 3.43 8.05 1.07
CA ASN A 43 2.58 7.12 1.80
C ASN A 43 3.08 5.67 1.66
N MET A 44 3.54 5.28 0.46
CA MET A 44 4.07 3.95 0.20
C MET A 44 5.40 3.70 0.95
N ALA A 45 6.30 4.69 0.94
CA ALA A 45 7.56 4.65 1.70
C ALA A 45 7.29 4.49 3.21
N ARG A 46 6.37 5.27 3.77
CA ARG A 46 5.95 5.14 5.18
C ARG A 46 5.37 3.76 5.48
N SER A 47 4.54 3.21 4.57
CA SER A 47 3.97 1.88 4.77
C SER A 47 5.03 0.78 4.75
N LEU A 48 6.09 0.93 3.95
CA LEU A 48 7.21 -0.01 3.91
C LEU A 48 8.05 0.06 5.20
N GLU A 49 8.38 1.27 5.67
CA GLU A 49 9.07 1.45 6.96
C GLU A 49 8.27 0.83 8.12
N LEU A 50 6.96 1.08 8.17
CA LEU A 50 6.08 0.48 9.18
C LEU A 50 6.03 -1.05 9.08
N TYR A 51 6.06 -1.59 7.86
CA TYR A 51 6.10 -3.03 7.64
C TYR A 51 7.43 -3.63 8.09
N GLU A 52 8.55 -2.99 7.79
CA GLU A 52 9.88 -3.40 8.26
C GLU A 52 9.96 -3.35 9.79
N MET A 53 9.54 -2.25 10.43
CA MET A 53 9.48 -2.17 11.89
C MET A 53 8.60 -3.27 12.50
N ARG A 54 7.47 -3.60 11.86
CA ARG A 54 6.62 -4.72 12.29
C ARG A 54 7.32 -6.07 12.09
N ARG A 55 8.13 -6.23 11.04
CA ARG A 55 8.86 -7.47 10.74
C ARG A 55 10.00 -7.72 11.74
N TYR A 56 10.58 -6.69 12.32
CA TYR A 56 11.58 -6.78 13.39
C TYR A 56 10.97 -6.85 14.80
N SER A 57 9.64 -6.77 14.94
CA SER A 57 8.96 -6.97 16.20
C SER A 57 8.59 -8.45 16.35
N ASP A 58 9.27 -9.17 17.25
CA ASP A 58 9.02 -10.60 17.53
C ASP A 58 7.61 -10.90 18.08
N ALA A 59 6.83 -9.86 18.40
CA ALA A 59 5.46 -10.00 18.85
C ALA A 59 4.49 -9.47 17.78
N PRO A 60 3.59 -10.30 17.21
CA PRO A 60 2.50 -9.77 16.40
C PRO A 60 1.68 -8.79 17.25
N PRO A 61 1.05 -7.75 16.67
CA PRO A 61 0.23 -6.82 17.43
C PRO A 61 -0.99 -7.55 17.98
N CYS A 62 -0.85 -8.08 19.20
CA CYS A 62 -1.93 -8.65 19.96
C CYS A 62 -2.83 -7.49 20.38
N ARG A 63 -4.07 -7.44 19.87
CA ARG A 63 -5.10 -6.59 20.49
C ARG A 63 -5.13 -6.96 21.96
N LYS A 64 -4.99 -5.97 22.87
CA LYS A 64 -5.21 -6.19 24.30
C LYS A 64 -6.55 -6.89 24.44
N ARG A 65 -6.57 -8.05 25.12
CA ARG A 65 -7.79 -8.85 25.29
C ARG A 65 -8.82 -7.94 25.96
N ALA A 66 -9.76 -7.43 25.17
CA ALA A 66 -10.81 -6.57 25.70
C ALA A 66 -11.60 -7.42 26.70
N PRO A 67 -11.83 -6.94 27.94
CA PRO A 67 -12.70 -7.66 28.85
C PRO A 67 -14.07 -7.79 28.17
N LEU A 68 -14.63 -9.00 28.17
CA LEU A 68 -16.00 -9.20 27.69
C LEU A 68 -16.92 -8.20 28.42
N PRO A 69 -17.82 -7.51 27.69
CA PRO A 69 -18.82 -6.68 28.32
C PRO A 69 -19.53 -7.49 29.40
N GLY A 70 -19.78 -6.89 30.57
CA GLY A 70 -20.31 -7.62 31.75
C GLY A 70 -21.60 -8.41 31.49
N ARG A 71 -22.31 -8.10 30.42
CA ARG A 71 -23.50 -8.79 29.91
C ARG A 71 -23.25 -10.21 29.38
N PHE A 72 -22.00 -10.57 29.10
CA PHE A 72 -21.58 -11.88 28.57
C PHE A 72 -20.66 -12.63 29.53
N ARG A 73 -20.51 -12.14 30.77
CA ARG A 73 -19.77 -12.86 31.81
C ARG A 73 -20.72 -13.92 32.36
N LEU A 74 -20.53 -15.18 31.95
CA LEU A 74 -21.19 -16.31 32.60
C LEU A 74 -20.68 -16.35 34.05
N ALA A 75 -21.61 -16.33 35.00
CA ALA A 75 -21.35 -16.43 36.42
C ALA A 75 -20.60 -17.72 36.77
#